data_AF-A0A0K8RAW8-F1
#
_entry.id   AF-A0A0K8RAW8-F1
#
_cell.length_a   1.000
_cell.length_b   1.000
_cell.length_c   1.000
_cell.angle_alpha   90.00
_cell.angle_beta   90.00
_cell.angle_gamma   90.00
#
_symmetry.space_group_name_H-M   'P 1'
#
loop_
_entity.id
_entity.type
_entity.pdbx_description
1 polymer ?
#
loop_
_entity_poly.entity_id
_entity_poly.type
_entity_poly.pdbx_seq_one_letter_code
_entity_poly.pdbx_strand_id
1 'polypeptide(L)'
;MLTCMWYSNQPECYILRSPATLGGCDLWLRKTELKRIVDDLGDEIVNKEQKLKKESEKKYGVYENCTATEYQEEVVNFDVENGTERWFQDTVWKRVSSDCILAFMLACEEPVFRVYNPITCNSSLTKQYVSFS
;
A
#
# COMPACT_ATOMS: atom_id res chain seq x y z
N MET A 1 -33.38 -7.67 17.65
CA MET A 1 -32.77 -9.01 17.76
C MET A 1 -31.79 -9.14 16.61
N LEU A 2 -30.51 -8.86 16.85
CA LEU A 2 -29.44 -8.90 15.85
C LEU A 2 -28.98 -10.35 15.71
N THR A 3 -29.39 -11.01 14.63
CA THR A 3 -28.87 -12.32 14.24
C THR A 3 -27.40 -12.17 13.89
N CYS A 4 -26.52 -12.77 14.70
CA CYS A 4 -25.14 -13.02 14.34
C CYS A 4 -25.11 -13.97 13.14
N MET A 5 -24.89 -13.42 11.95
CA MET A 5 -24.63 -14.22 10.76
C MET A 5 -23.17 -14.67 10.84
N TRP A 6 -22.95 -15.96 11.05
CA TRP A 6 -21.65 -16.61 10.91
C TRP A 6 -21.14 -16.38 9.48
N TYR A 7 -20.38 -15.31 9.26
CA TYR A 7 -20.04 -14.88 7.90
C TYR A 7 -18.73 -15.52 7.44
N SER A 8 -18.83 -16.77 6.97
CA SER A 8 -17.73 -17.44 6.23
C SER A 8 -17.52 -16.86 4.82
N ASN A 9 -18.27 -15.81 4.42
CA ASN A 9 -18.28 -15.26 3.06
C ASN A 9 -17.98 -13.75 3.02
N GLN A 10 -16.99 -13.26 3.78
CA GLN A 10 -16.52 -11.87 3.55
C GLN A 10 -16.20 -11.67 2.07
N PRO A 11 -16.52 -10.52 1.44
CA PRO A 11 -16.08 -10.23 0.09
C PRO A 11 -14.55 -10.07 0.07
N GLU A 12 -13.93 -10.33 -1.08
CA GLU A 12 -12.49 -10.18 -1.29
C GLU A 12 -12.05 -8.70 -1.19
N CYS A 13 -12.94 -7.79 -1.55
CA CYS A 13 -12.74 -6.36 -1.48
C CYS A 13 -14.02 -5.62 -1.06
N TYR A 14 -13.85 -4.40 -0.55
CA TYR A 14 -14.90 -3.45 -0.25
C TYR A 14 -14.60 -2.15 -0.98
N ILE A 15 -15.63 -1.51 -1.51
CA ILE A 15 -15.53 -0.19 -2.12
C ILE A 15 -16.22 0.78 -1.18
N LEU A 16 -15.45 1.69 -0.60
CA LEU A 16 -15.96 2.69 0.34
C LEU A 16 -15.99 4.04 -0.35
N ARG A 17 -17.17 4.64 -0.45
CA ARG A 17 -17.33 6.03 -0.87
C ARG A 17 -17.34 6.91 0.38
N SER A 18 -16.39 7.83 0.50
CA SER A 18 -16.32 8.74 1.64
C SER A 18 -16.70 10.16 1.22
N PRO A 19 -17.86 10.70 1.66
CA PRO A 19 -18.22 12.09 1.42
C PRO A 19 -17.18 13.09 1.95
N ALA A 20 -16.44 12.71 3.00
CA ALA A 20 -15.46 13.57 3.67
C ALA A 20 -14.15 13.76 2.89
N THR A 21 -13.93 12.99 1.82
CA THR A 21 -12.71 13.05 0.98
C THR A 21 -12.93 13.82 -0.32
N LEU A 22 -13.87 14.77 -0.35
CA LEU A 22 -14.31 15.47 -1.58
C LEU A 22 -14.87 14.52 -2.65
N GLY A 23 -15.50 13.41 -2.24
CA GLY A 23 -16.03 12.40 -3.16
C GLY A 23 -15.06 11.25 -3.50
N GLY A 24 -13.98 11.10 -2.73
CA GLY A 24 -13.03 10.00 -2.90
C GLY A 24 -13.63 8.61 -2.66
N CYS A 25 -13.00 7.64 -3.31
CA CYS A 25 -13.41 6.25 -3.34
C CYS A 25 -12.22 5.36 -3.02
N ASP A 26 -12.38 4.51 -2.01
CA ASP A 26 -11.31 3.64 -1.54
C ASP A 26 -11.61 2.17 -1.86
N LEU A 27 -10.61 1.47 -2.40
CA LEU A 27 -10.63 0.02 -2.52
C LEU A 27 -9.94 -0.61 -1.30
N TRP A 28 -10.72 -1.30 -0.48
CA TRP A 28 -10.24 -2.00 0.70
C TRP A 28 -10.17 -3.49 0.40
N LEU A 29 -8.98 -4.09 0.51
CA LEU A 29 -8.81 -5.53 0.36
C LEU A 29 -9.04 -6.25 1.69
N ARG A 30 -9.60 -7.46 1.62
CA ARG A 30 -9.60 -8.35 2.78
C ARG A 30 -8.15 -8.59 3.21
N LYS A 31 -7.95 -8.65 4.53
CA LYS A 31 -6.63 -8.86 5.14
C LYS A 31 -5.86 -10.04 4.53
N THR A 32 -6.54 -11.15 4.24
CA THR A 32 -5.93 -12.35 3.63
C THR A 32 -5.45 -12.11 2.20
N GLU A 33 -6.21 -11.35 1.41
CA GLU A 33 -5.84 -11.01 0.02
C GLU A 33 -4.62 -10.09 0.00
N LEU A 34 -4.64 -9.03 0.81
CA LEU A 34 -3.49 -8.14 0.93
C LEU A 34 -2.26 -8.88 1.47
N LYS A 35 -2.44 -9.75 2.48
CA LYS A 35 -1.34 -10.55 3.01
C LYS A 35 -0.75 -11.48 1.95
N ARG A 36 -1.58 -12.18 1.17
CA ARG A 36 -1.11 -13.03 0.06
C ARG A 36 -0.28 -12.23 -0.93
N ILE A 37 -0.74 -11.05 -1.34
CA ILE A 37 0.00 -10.19 -2.26
C ILE A 37 1.35 -9.76 -1.67
N VAL A 38 1.39 -9.38 -0.39
CA VAL A 38 2.64 -8.99 0.29
C VAL A 38 3.60 -10.17 0.42
N ASP A 39 3.10 -11.34 0.82
CA ASP A 39 3.90 -12.56 0.94
C ASP A 39 4.46 -13.00 -0.43
N ASP A 40 3.66 -12.91 -1.49
CA ASP A 40 4.07 -13.21 -2.88
C ASP A 40 5.16 -12.23 -3.39
N LEU A 41 5.11 -10.97 -2.96
CA LEU A 41 6.10 -9.97 -3.32
C LEU A 41 7.41 -10.17 -2.54
N GLY A 42 7.33 -10.56 -1.28
CA GLY A 42 8.50 -10.87 -0.44
C GLY A 42 9.62 -9.83 -0.56
N ASP A 43 10.79 -10.29 -1.00
CA ASP A 43 12.00 -9.47 -1.13
C ASP A 43 11.92 -8.42 -2.26
N GLU A 44 10.95 -8.52 -3.19
CA GLU A 44 10.77 -7.49 -4.23
C GLU A 44 10.50 -6.12 -3.64
N ILE A 45 9.79 -6.05 -2.50
CA ILE A 45 9.49 -4.79 -1.80
C ILE A 45 10.79 -4.12 -1.35
N VAL A 46 11.65 -4.87 -0.65
CA VAL A 46 12.93 -4.38 -0.12
C VAL A 46 13.88 -4.04 -1.27
N ASN A 47 13.96 -4.90 -2.29
CA ASN A 47 14.80 -4.67 -3.46
C ASN A 47 14.38 -3.39 -4.21
N LYS A 48 13.08 -3.12 -4.28
CA LYS A 48 12.57 -1.91 -4.92
C LYS A 48 12.91 -0.66 -4.13
N GLU A 49 12.70 -0.68 -2.81
CA GLU A 49 13.04 0.44 -1.92
C GLU A 49 14.54 0.76 -2.00
N GLN A 50 15.40 -0.25 -1.92
CA GLN A 50 16.85 -0.08 -2.07
C GLN A 50 17.26 0.47 -3.44
N LYS A 51 16.59 0.04 -4.51
CA LYS A 51 16.82 0.57 -5.85
C LYS A 51 16.45 2.05 -5.93
N LEU A 52 15.27 2.42 -5.43
CA LEU A 52 14.80 3.81 -5.40
C LEU A 52 15.72 4.68 -4.55
N LYS A 53 16.21 4.16 -3.42
CA LYS A 53 17.17 4.86 -2.56
C LYS A 53 18.45 5.18 -3.31
N LYS A 54 19.07 4.20 -3.98
CA LYS A 54 20.28 4.43 -4.79
C LYS A 54 20.07 5.41 -5.94
N GLU A 55 18.92 5.32 -6.62
CA GLU A 55 18.55 6.23 -7.70
C GLU A 55 18.36 7.67 -7.19
N SER A 56 17.71 7.83 -6.03
CA SER A 56 17.47 9.12 -5.40
C SER A 56 18.75 9.73 -4.82
N GLU A 57 19.55 8.95 -4.10
CA GLU A 57 20.87 9.38 -3.60
C GLU A 57 21.74 9.91 -4.74
N LYS A 58 21.81 9.19 -5.87
CA LYS A 58 22.53 9.64 -7.06
C LYS A 58 21.97 10.93 -7.64
N LYS A 59 20.64 11.07 -7.70
CA LYS A 59 19.95 12.28 -8.21
C LYS A 59 20.26 13.51 -7.37
N TYR A 60 20.34 13.35 -6.05
CA TYR A 60 20.59 14.45 -5.10
C TYR A 60 22.05 14.58 -4.67
N GLY A 61 22.97 13.82 -5.28
CA GLY A 61 24.41 13.92 -5.05
C GLY A 61 24.84 13.42 -3.66
N VAL A 62 24.11 12.47 -3.09
CA VAL A 62 24.50 11.74 -1.88
C VAL A 62 25.37 10.56 -2.29
N TYR A 63 26.59 10.50 -1.76
CA TYR A 63 27.58 9.47 -2.05
C TYR A 63 28.10 8.88 -0.74
N GLU A 64 28.44 7.59 -0.73
CA GLU A 64 28.83 6.86 0.49
C GLU A 64 29.99 7.48 1.29
N ASN A 65 30.82 8.29 0.63
CA ASN A 65 31.99 8.94 1.23
C ASN A 65 31.74 10.39 1.70
N CYS A 66 30.52 10.91 1.53
CA CYS A 66 30.16 12.27 1.88
C CYS A 66 29.05 12.27 2.92
N THR A 67 29.14 13.16 3.92
CA THR A 67 28.02 13.41 4.82
C THR A 67 26.91 14.13 4.05
N ALA A 68 25.73 13.52 3.98
CA ALA A 68 24.56 14.17 3.40
C ALA A 68 24.15 15.38 4.24
N THR A 69 23.64 16.42 3.58
CA THR A 69 22.96 17.51 4.28
C THR A 69 21.56 17.07 4.70
N GLU A 70 21.00 17.68 5.73
CA GLU A 70 19.62 17.41 6.19
C GLU A 70 18.61 17.51 5.04
N TYR A 71 18.73 18.54 4.19
CA TYR A 71 17.90 18.68 3.00
C TYR A 71 18.03 17.50 2.03
N GLN A 72 19.25 17.00 1.80
CA GLN A 72 19.48 15.85 0.93
C GLN A 72 18.86 14.58 1.51
N GLU A 73 18.93 14.37 2.82
CA GLU A 73 18.28 13.23 3.47
C GLU A 73 16.76 13.31 3.37
N GLU A 74 16.17 14.49 3.60
CA GLU A 74 14.73 14.71 3.49
C GLU A 74 14.21 14.41 2.07
N VAL A 75 14.85 14.97 1.04
CA VAL A 75 14.41 14.74 -0.35
C VAL A 75 14.63 13.31 -0.81
N VAL A 76 15.70 12.64 -0.35
CA VAL A 76 15.92 11.22 -0.65
C VAL A 76 14.83 10.37 -0.02
N ASN A 77 14.53 10.58 1.27
CA ASN A 77 13.48 9.85 1.97
C ASN A 77 12.11 10.06 1.32
N PHE A 78 11.76 11.30 0.96
CA PHE A 78 10.51 11.61 0.29
C PHE A 78 10.38 10.90 -1.08
N ASP A 79 11.42 10.95 -1.91
CA ASP A 79 11.42 10.28 -3.22
C ASP A 79 11.31 8.75 -3.07
N VAL A 80 11.97 8.17 -2.07
CA VAL A 80 11.92 6.73 -1.77
C VAL A 80 10.53 6.32 -1.29
N GLU A 81 9.95 7.05 -0.34
CA GLU A 81 8.62 6.76 0.20
C GLU A 81 7.56 6.83 -0.91
N ASN A 82 7.49 7.96 -1.62
CA ASN A 82 6.53 8.17 -2.69
C ASN A 82 6.73 7.18 -3.86
N GLY A 83 7.98 6.91 -4.23
CA GLY A 83 8.31 5.94 -5.27
C GLY A 83 7.90 4.50 -4.89
N THR A 84 8.06 4.14 -3.61
CA THR A 84 7.70 2.82 -3.09
C THR A 84 6.20 2.66 -3.02
N GLU A 85 5.47 3.67 -2.52
CA GLU A 85 4.00 3.68 -2.48
C GLU A 85 3.41 3.51 -3.88
N ARG A 86 3.88 4.30 -4.84
CA ARG A 86 3.41 4.22 -6.24
C ARG A 86 3.68 2.86 -6.87
N TRP A 87 4.89 2.34 -6.70
CA TRP A 87 5.23 1.01 -7.23
C TRP A 87 4.38 -0.09 -6.58
N PHE A 88 4.24 -0.06 -5.25
CA PHE A 88 3.49 -1.08 -4.52
C PHE A 88 2.03 -1.08 -4.96
N GLN A 89 1.43 0.10 -5.11
CA GLN A 89 0.08 0.26 -5.63
C GLN A 89 -0.08 -0.33 -7.04
N ASP A 90 0.77 0.02 -8.01
CA ASP A 90 0.70 -0.53 -9.37
C ASP A 90 0.83 -2.06 -9.36
N THR A 91 1.60 -2.57 -8.41
CA THR A 91 1.89 -3.99 -8.24
C THR A 91 0.71 -4.74 -7.60
N VAL A 92 0.06 -4.15 -6.60
CA VAL A 92 -1.17 -4.64 -5.98
C VAL A 92 -2.31 -4.62 -6.99
N TRP A 93 -2.50 -3.51 -7.72
CA TRP A 93 -3.56 -3.36 -8.72
C TRP A 93 -3.54 -4.49 -9.76
N LYS A 94 -2.36 -4.95 -10.17
CA LYS A 94 -2.22 -6.09 -11.11
C LYS A 94 -2.56 -7.46 -10.51
N ARG A 95 -2.62 -7.57 -9.18
CA ARG A 95 -2.85 -8.82 -8.43
C ARG A 95 -4.24 -8.89 -7.79
N VAL A 96 -4.94 -7.76 -7.66
CA VAL A 96 -6.33 -7.75 -7.22
C VAL A 96 -7.22 -8.44 -8.28
N SER A 97 -8.26 -9.13 -7.82
CA SER A 97 -9.26 -9.74 -8.69
C SER A 97 -9.83 -8.71 -9.69
N SER A 98 -9.97 -9.13 -10.95
CA SER A 98 -10.58 -8.31 -12.00
C SER A 98 -11.99 -7.85 -11.63
N ASP A 99 -12.73 -8.66 -10.86
CA ASP A 99 -14.09 -8.33 -10.43
C ASP A 99 -14.08 -7.17 -9.43
N CYS A 100 -13.11 -7.15 -8.52
CA CYS A 100 -12.90 -6.06 -7.58
C CYS A 100 -12.50 -4.75 -8.29
N ILE A 101 -11.62 -4.85 -9.29
CA ILE A 101 -11.21 -3.70 -10.10
C ILE A 101 -12.39 -3.16 -10.92
N LEU A 102 -13.15 -4.05 -11.57
CA LEU A 102 -14.34 -3.67 -12.34
C LEU A 102 -15.39 -3.02 -11.45
N ALA A 103 -15.70 -3.62 -10.30
CA ALA A 103 -16.64 -3.06 -9.35
C ALA A 103 -16.19 -1.67 -8.87
N PHE A 104 -14.88 -1.49 -8.63
CA PHE A 104 -14.32 -0.20 -8.26
C PHE A 104 -14.51 0.83 -9.38
N MET A 105 -14.13 0.51 -10.62
CA MET A 105 -14.29 1.42 -11.76
C MET A 105 -15.74 1.82 -12.01
N LEU A 106 -16.68 0.87 -11.90
CA LEU A 106 -18.11 1.13 -12.02
C LEU A 106 -18.64 2.03 -10.90
N ALA A 107 -18.05 1.93 -9.71
CA ALA A 107 -18.48 2.68 -8.54
C ALA A 107 -17.77 4.03 -8.36
N CYS A 108 -16.58 4.23 -8.91
CA CYS A 108 -15.69 5.30 -8.48
C CYS A 108 -15.07 6.11 -9.61
N GLU A 109 -15.36 5.75 -10.88
CA GLU A 109 -14.71 6.33 -12.05
C GLU A 109 -13.18 6.14 -12.02
N GLU A 110 -12.41 7.11 -12.52
CA GLU A 110 -10.96 7.01 -12.62
C GLU A 110 -10.29 7.04 -11.23
N PRO A 111 -9.48 6.04 -10.90
CA PRO A 111 -8.86 5.98 -9.58
C PRO A 111 -7.78 7.05 -9.39
N VAL A 112 -7.96 7.89 -8.36
CA VAL A 112 -6.89 8.76 -7.81
C VAL A 112 -6.29 8.03 -6.61
N PHE A 113 -5.29 7.21 -6.88
CA PHE A 113 -4.79 6.29 -5.88
C PHE A 113 -3.71 6.90 -4.96
N ARG A 114 -3.80 6.59 -3.67
CA ARG A 114 -2.67 6.60 -2.72
C ARG A 114 -2.84 5.40 -1.79
N VAL A 115 -1.92 4.44 -1.84
CA VAL A 115 -1.94 3.28 -0.95
C VAL A 115 -1.20 3.59 0.34
N TYR A 116 -1.72 3.08 1.46
CA TYR A 116 -1.06 3.15 2.76
C TYR A 116 0.22 2.30 2.76
N ASN A 117 1.34 2.92 3.15
CA ASN A 117 2.70 2.37 3.17
C ASN A 117 2.80 0.86 3.57
N PRO A 118 3.45 0.02 2.74
CA PRO A 118 3.55 -1.43 2.94
C PRO A 118 4.32 -1.84 4.22
N ILE A 119 5.27 -1.04 4.70
CA ILE A 119 6.01 -1.26 5.95
C ILE A 119 5.04 -1.13 7.14
N THR A 120 4.20 -0.09 7.11
CA THR A 120 3.16 0.13 8.11
C THR A 120 2.08 -0.95 8.05
N CYS A 121 1.72 -1.42 6.85
CA CYS A 121 0.86 -2.59 6.66
C CYS A 121 1.45 -3.84 7.35
N ASN A 122 2.72 -4.19 7.13
CA ASN A 122 3.29 -5.40 7.71
C ASN A 122 3.27 -5.37 9.25
N SER A 123 3.57 -4.22 9.86
CA SER A 123 3.49 -4.03 11.31
C SER A 123 2.05 -4.12 11.87
N SER A 124 1.05 -3.65 11.10
CA SER A 124 -0.37 -3.75 11.46
C SER A 124 -0.91 -5.18 11.29
N LEU A 125 -0.50 -5.88 10.23
CA LEU A 125 -0.88 -7.26 9.95
C LEU A 125 -0.40 -8.22 11.06
N THR A 126 0.82 -8.00 11.56
CA THR A 126 1.46 -8.81 12.62
C THR A 126 0.96 -8.46 14.04
N LYS A 127 0.68 -7.18 14.36
CA LYS A 127 0.24 -6.76 15.71
C LYS A 127 -1.16 -7.23 16.11
N GLN A 128 -2.04 -7.57 15.17
CA GLN A 128 -3.38 -8.11 15.48
C GLN A 128 -3.39 -9.59 15.91
N TYR A 129 -2.25 -10.30 15.89
CA TYR A 129 -2.12 -11.65 16.47
C TYR A 129 -1.85 -11.63 17.98
N VAL A 130 -1.94 -10.48 18.64
CA VAL A 130 -2.05 -10.43 20.11
C VAL A 130 -3.53 -10.48 20.45
N SER A 131 -3.97 -11.61 21.01
CA SER A 131 -5.33 -11.80 21.49
C SER A 131 -5.70 -10.63 22.40
N PHE A 132 -6.76 -9.90 22.05
CA PHE A 132 -7.48 -9.12 23.05
C PHE A 132 -8.08 -10.14 24.02
N SER A 133 -7.45 -10.27 25.19
CA SER A 133 -8.01 -10.94 26.37
C SER A 133 -8.95 -10.01 27.09
#